data_AF-A0A7V2NIT3-F1
#
_entry.id   AF-A0A7V2NIT3-F1
#
_cell.length_a   1.000
_cell.length_b   1.000
_cell.length_c   1.000
_cell.angle_alpha   90.00
_cell.angle_beta   90.00
_cell.angle_gamma   90.00
#
_symmetry.space_group_name_H-M   'P 1'
#
loop_
_entity.id
_entity.type
_entity.pdbx_description
1 polymer ?
#
loop_
_entity_poly.entity_id
_entity_poly.type
_entity_poly.pdbx_seq_one_letter_code
_entity_poly.pdbx_strand_id
1 'polypeptide(L)'
;DAKLLINLRNPVEAAYSFYYHYIAFHPSEVDNFGDAIKIVPEALDYYHYINHIERFAKYFPREQMNIVLMDDIKADNQKVYRDLCEFIGVEAVPLEAVTKRANTAKQIRSTHMRLAFYNLQLFLGKHAATRRMRDLIASNKAIKDMWGRIKQLNIRHEKYEEMSQESREQLVELFREPNERLGEFLDRDLSHWMKIPEHKGVKAS
;
A
#
# COMPACT_ATOMS: atom_id res chain seq x y z
N ASP A 1 -19.95 -10.66 21.72
CA ASP A 1 -19.60 -9.32 21.21
C ASP A 1 -18.56 -9.38 20.11
N ALA A 2 -18.59 -8.42 19.19
CA ALA A 2 -17.64 -8.36 18.07
C ALA A 2 -16.25 -7.86 18.52
N LYS A 3 -15.18 -8.32 17.88
CA LYS A 3 -13.80 -7.91 18.15
C LYS A 3 -13.21 -7.22 16.93
N LEU A 4 -12.42 -6.15 17.13
CA LEU A 4 -11.76 -5.41 16.08
C LEU A 4 -10.28 -5.81 15.98
N LEU A 5 -9.84 -6.15 14.77
CA LEU A 5 -8.45 -6.43 14.44
C LEU A 5 -7.94 -5.34 13.51
N ILE A 6 -6.93 -4.60 13.96
CA ILE A 6 -6.41 -3.43 13.26
C ILE A 6 -4.91 -3.61 13.07
N ASN A 7 -4.47 -3.75 11.81
CA ASN A 7 -3.05 -3.80 11.49
C ASN A 7 -2.58 -2.46 10.91
N LEU A 8 -1.55 -1.89 11.54
CA LEU A 8 -0.97 -0.60 11.15
C LEU A 8 0.45 -0.79 10.63
N ARG A 9 0.89 0.05 9.71
CA ARG A 9 2.28 0.12 9.26
C ARG A 9 2.69 1.59 9.18
N ASN A 10 3.99 1.89 9.23
CA ASN A 10 4.50 3.25 9.09
C ASN A 10 3.78 4.01 7.95
N PRO A 11 3.05 5.10 8.23
CA PRO A 11 2.23 5.80 7.25
C PRO A 11 3.05 6.45 6.13
N VAL A 12 4.31 6.86 6.40
CA VAL A 12 5.23 7.40 5.38
C VAL A 12 5.53 6.34 4.32
N GLU A 13 5.94 5.15 4.76
CA GLU A 13 6.18 4.00 3.86
C GLU A 13 4.88 3.51 3.23
N ALA A 14 3.76 3.65 3.94
CA ALA A 14 2.46 3.22 3.47
C ALA A 14 1.95 4.06 2.31
N ALA A 15 2.00 5.37 2.45
CA ALA A 15 1.64 6.35 1.44
C ALA A 15 2.52 6.21 0.19
N TYR A 16 3.82 5.99 0.40
CA TYR A 16 4.75 5.74 -0.71
C TYR A 16 4.42 4.48 -1.49
N SER A 17 4.17 3.37 -0.77
CA SER A 17 3.74 2.13 -1.40
C SER A 17 2.39 2.28 -2.10
N PHE A 18 1.49 3.14 -1.58
CA PHE A 18 0.22 3.41 -2.23
C PHE A 18 0.39 4.14 -3.54
N TYR A 19 1.33 5.08 -3.66
CA TYR A 19 1.64 5.71 -4.95
C TYR A 19 1.96 4.68 -6.04
N TYR A 20 2.82 3.70 -5.77
CA TYR A 20 3.13 2.67 -6.77
C TYR A 20 1.92 1.83 -7.15
N HIS A 21 1.02 1.58 -6.20
CA HIS A 21 -0.26 0.96 -6.49
C HIS A 21 -1.14 1.89 -7.34
N TYR A 22 -1.29 3.16 -6.96
CA TYR A 22 -2.10 4.17 -7.63
C TYR A 22 -1.65 4.34 -9.08
N ILE A 23 -0.36 4.64 -9.30
CA ILE A 23 0.18 4.78 -10.63
C ILE A 23 -0.04 3.49 -11.39
N ALA A 24 0.12 2.30 -10.79
CA ALA A 24 -0.11 1.06 -11.53
C ALA A 24 -1.49 0.97 -12.19
N PHE A 25 -2.51 1.59 -11.60
CA PHE A 25 -3.85 1.71 -12.15
C PHE A 25 -4.11 3.02 -12.92
N HIS A 26 -3.36 4.11 -12.68
CA HIS A 26 -3.53 5.44 -13.28
C HIS A 26 -2.23 5.97 -13.94
N PRO A 27 -1.84 5.44 -15.11
CA PRO A 27 -0.57 5.75 -15.76
C PRO A 27 -0.31 7.18 -16.18
N SER A 28 -1.37 7.91 -16.45
CA SER A 28 -1.36 9.16 -17.21
C SER A 28 -1.59 10.39 -16.35
N GLU A 29 -1.77 10.22 -15.05
CA GLU A 29 -2.19 11.29 -14.15
C GLU A 29 -1.03 11.93 -13.39
N VAL A 30 0.07 11.22 -13.20
CA VAL A 30 1.19 11.65 -12.35
C VAL A 30 2.53 11.12 -12.88
N ASP A 31 3.53 11.99 -12.92
CA ASP A 31 4.89 11.66 -13.38
C ASP A 31 5.83 11.27 -12.23
N ASN A 32 5.58 11.76 -11.02
CA ASN A 32 6.39 11.47 -9.83
C ASN A 32 5.53 11.43 -8.54
N PHE A 33 6.12 10.96 -7.45
CA PHE A 33 5.45 10.85 -6.15
C PHE A 33 4.98 12.21 -5.59
N GLY A 34 5.82 13.24 -5.70
CA GLY A 34 5.53 14.58 -5.19
C GLY A 34 4.32 15.24 -5.85
N ASP A 35 4.06 14.94 -7.12
CA ASP A 35 2.84 15.38 -7.79
C ASP A 35 1.63 14.53 -7.39
N ALA A 36 1.83 13.23 -7.20
CA ALA A 36 0.73 12.33 -6.81
C ALA A 36 0.13 12.65 -5.44
N ILE A 37 0.96 13.02 -4.46
CA ILE A 37 0.46 13.40 -3.12
C ILE A 37 -0.38 14.68 -3.12
N LYS A 38 -0.19 15.56 -4.12
CA LYS A 38 -1.01 16.78 -4.28
C LYS A 38 -2.37 16.49 -4.90
N ILE A 39 -2.45 15.43 -5.70
CA ILE A 39 -3.63 15.10 -6.52
C ILE A 39 -4.60 14.19 -5.77
N VAL A 40 -4.12 13.37 -4.82
CA VAL A 40 -4.97 12.43 -4.06
C VAL A 40 -4.92 12.67 -2.54
N PRO A 41 -5.34 13.84 -2.02
CA PRO A 41 -5.36 14.12 -0.58
C PRO A 41 -6.16 13.09 0.23
N GLU A 42 -7.26 12.57 -0.34
CA GLU A 42 -8.13 11.57 0.29
C GLU A 42 -7.41 10.26 0.57
N ALA A 43 -6.43 9.88 -0.27
CA ALA A 43 -5.65 8.67 -0.05
C ALA A 43 -4.66 8.83 1.12
N LEU A 44 -4.26 10.07 1.43
CA LEU A 44 -3.40 10.36 2.59
C LEU A 44 -4.21 10.37 3.88
N ASP A 45 -5.48 10.79 3.84
CA ASP A 45 -6.35 10.78 5.03
C ASP A 45 -6.56 9.37 5.60
N TYR A 46 -6.56 8.35 4.73
CA TYR A 46 -6.59 6.95 5.13
C TYR A 46 -5.46 6.59 6.12
N TYR A 47 -4.30 7.26 6.03
CA TYR A 47 -3.13 7.00 6.88
C TYR A 47 -3.11 7.80 8.18
N HIS A 48 -4.07 8.69 8.42
CA HIS A 48 -4.30 9.30 9.73
C HIS A 48 -4.99 8.30 10.69
N TYR A 49 -4.29 7.22 11.02
CA TYR A 49 -4.89 6.07 11.70
C TYR A 49 -5.63 6.43 12.99
N ILE A 50 -5.08 7.35 13.79
CA ILE A 50 -5.70 7.77 15.06
C ILE A 50 -7.09 8.37 14.85
N ASN A 51 -7.29 9.17 13.80
CA ASN A 51 -8.59 9.77 13.48
C ASN A 51 -9.65 8.71 13.19
N HIS A 52 -9.25 7.56 12.62
CA HIS A 52 -10.14 6.44 12.36
C HIS A 52 -10.36 5.61 13.64
N ILE A 53 -9.30 5.31 14.38
CA ILE A 53 -9.35 4.53 15.64
C ILE A 53 -10.25 5.21 16.67
N GLU A 54 -10.13 6.51 16.87
CA GLU A 54 -10.96 7.28 17.81
C GLU A 54 -12.45 7.22 17.45
N ARG A 55 -12.81 7.13 16.16
CA ARG A 55 -14.21 6.96 15.75
C ARG A 55 -14.77 5.62 16.19
N PHE A 56 -13.98 4.54 16.09
CA PHE A 56 -14.38 3.22 16.58
C PHE A 56 -14.36 3.13 18.10
N ALA A 57 -13.42 3.81 18.78
CA ALA A 57 -13.30 3.83 20.23
C ALA A 57 -14.54 4.43 20.94
N LYS A 58 -15.38 5.20 20.23
CA LYS A 58 -16.69 5.67 20.74
C LYS A 58 -17.70 4.55 20.98
N TYR A 59 -17.53 3.41 20.31
CA TYR A 59 -18.48 2.30 20.32
C TYR A 59 -17.86 0.98 20.77
N PHE A 60 -16.54 0.84 20.64
CA PHE A 60 -15.79 -0.34 21.05
C PHE A 60 -14.83 0.05 22.19
N PRO A 61 -14.92 -0.60 23.36
CA PRO A 61 -13.97 -0.40 24.44
C PRO A 61 -12.59 -0.96 24.05
N ARG A 62 -11.55 -0.51 24.74
CA ARG A 62 -10.15 -0.79 24.39
C ARG A 62 -9.85 -2.28 24.31
N GLU A 63 -10.47 -3.08 25.18
CA GLU A 63 -10.31 -4.53 25.31
C GLU A 63 -10.92 -5.30 24.14
N GLN A 64 -11.79 -4.67 23.33
CA GLN A 64 -12.32 -5.24 22.09
C GLN A 64 -11.50 -4.85 20.85
N MET A 65 -10.38 -4.14 21.02
CA MET A 65 -9.54 -3.66 19.93
C MET A 65 -8.13 -4.24 20.03
N ASN A 66 -7.78 -5.17 19.13
CA ASN A 66 -6.42 -5.63 18.96
C ASN A 66 -5.75 -4.80 17.85
N ILE A 67 -4.83 -3.91 18.24
CA ILE A 67 -4.10 -3.03 17.33
C ILE A 67 -2.65 -3.51 17.29
N VAL A 68 -2.20 -3.93 16.11
CA VAL A 68 -0.89 -4.57 15.90
C VAL A 68 -0.10 -3.78 14.87
N LEU A 69 1.16 -3.48 15.18
CA LEU A 69 2.06 -2.85 14.22
C LEU A 69 2.71 -3.91 13.33
N MET A 70 2.85 -3.60 12.05
CA MET A 70 3.59 -4.42 11.08
C MET A 70 5.05 -4.64 11.51
N ASP A 71 5.63 -3.71 12.27
CA ASP A 71 6.97 -3.86 12.81
C ASP A 71 7.05 -4.97 13.85
N ASP A 72 5.99 -5.16 14.66
CA ASP A 72 5.90 -6.26 15.63
C ASP A 72 5.75 -7.60 14.92
N ILE A 73 4.96 -7.66 13.83
CA ILE A 73 4.83 -8.85 12.99
C ILE A 73 6.18 -9.23 12.37
N LYS A 74 6.97 -8.25 11.92
CA LYS A 74 8.30 -8.51 11.36
C LYS A 74 9.29 -8.97 12.42
N ALA A 75 9.19 -8.44 13.64
CA ALA A 75 10.08 -8.77 14.73
C ALA A 75 9.81 -10.17 15.29
N ASP A 76 8.54 -10.50 15.55
CA ASP A 76 8.12 -11.80 16.08
C ASP A 76 6.68 -12.14 15.64
N ASN A 77 6.56 -12.69 14.44
CA ASN A 77 5.26 -13.10 13.89
C ASN A 77 4.57 -14.19 14.71
N GLN A 78 5.33 -15.06 15.36
CA GLN A 78 4.81 -16.16 16.17
C GLN A 78 4.15 -15.64 17.44
N LYS A 79 4.79 -14.67 18.11
CA LYS A 79 4.20 -14.00 19.27
C LYS A 79 2.92 -13.28 18.89
N VAL A 80 2.96 -12.43 17.86
CA VAL A 80 1.76 -11.68 17.42
C VAL A 80 0.61 -12.62 17.06
N TYR A 81 0.89 -13.74 16.40
CA TYR A 81 -0.11 -14.74 16.08
C TYR A 81 -0.72 -15.38 17.34
N ARG A 82 0.10 -15.77 18.32
CA ARG A 82 -0.40 -16.32 19.59
C ARG A 82 -1.27 -15.32 20.33
N ASP A 83 -0.81 -14.07 20.45
CA ASP A 83 -1.55 -12.99 21.11
C ASP A 83 -2.89 -12.73 20.41
N LEU A 84 -2.92 -12.82 19.07
CA LEU A 84 -4.14 -12.71 18.28
C LEU A 84 -5.11 -13.88 18.55
N CYS A 85 -4.60 -15.11 18.57
CA CYS A 85 -5.41 -16.30 18.88
C CYS A 85 -6.03 -16.22 20.28
N GLU A 86 -5.25 -15.83 21.28
CA GLU A 86 -5.72 -15.57 22.63
C GLU A 86 -6.79 -14.48 22.65
N PHE A 87 -6.51 -13.36 21.98
CA PHE A 87 -7.45 -12.25 21.87
C PHE A 87 -8.79 -12.66 21.27
N ILE A 88 -8.82 -13.51 20.24
CA ILE A 88 -10.09 -13.99 19.65
C ILE A 88 -10.69 -15.18 20.39
N GLY A 89 -9.93 -15.87 21.25
CA GLY A 89 -10.37 -17.00 22.06
C GLY A 89 -10.30 -18.35 21.34
N VAL A 90 -9.30 -18.53 20.46
CA VAL A 90 -9.07 -19.80 19.76
C VAL A 90 -7.71 -20.38 20.16
N GLU A 91 -7.59 -21.70 20.08
CA GLU A 91 -6.32 -22.38 20.27
C GLU A 91 -5.35 -22.03 19.12
N ALA A 92 -4.13 -21.61 19.47
CA ALA A 92 -3.09 -21.35 18.49
C ALA A 92 -2.53 -22.68 17.98
N VAL A 93 -2.55 -22.87 16.66
CA VAL A 93 -1.87 -24.00 16.01
C VAL A 93 -0.50 -23.55 15.51
N PRO A 94 0.50 -24.45 15.36
CA PRO A 94 1.77 -24.06 14.76
C PRO A 94 1.55 -23.39 13.40
N LEU A 95 2.06 -22.18 13.26
CA LEU A 95 2.19 -21.52 11.97
C LEU A 95 3.19 -22.35 11.15
N GLU A 96 2.68 -23.31 10.37
CA GLU A 96 3.43 -23.86 9.25
C GLU A 96 3.96 -22.65 8.48
N ALA A 97 5.28 -22.48 8.47
CA ALA A 97 5.89 -21.24 8.02
C ALA A 97 5.33 -20.90 6.63
N VAL A 98 4.48 -19.86 6.56
CA VAL A 98 4.06 -19.26 5.30
C VAL A 98 5.31 -18.55 4.77
N THR A 99 6.23 -19.36 4.24
CA THR A 99 7.56 -18.98 3.78
C THR A 99 7.49 -18.11 2.53
N LYS A 100 6.31 -18.01 1.93
CA LYS A 100 6.08 -17.16 0.77
C LYS A 100 5.71 -15.76 1.23
N ARG A 101 6.67 -14.85 1.15
CA ARG A 101 6.44 -13.40 1.30
C ARG A 101 5.32 -12.96 0.36
N ALA A 102 4.11 -12.82 0.88
CA ALA A 102 3.01 -12.20 0.15
C ALA A 102 3.27 -10.68 0.12
N ASN A 103 3.04 -10.04 -1.03
CA ASN A 103 3.32 -8.62 -1.33
C ASN A 103 4.78 -8.29 -1.68
N THR A 104 5.37 -8.98 -2.66
CA THR A 104 6.54 -8.42 -3.36
C THR A 104 6.12 -7.20 -4.19
N ALA A 105 6.85 -6.10 -4.03
CA ALA A 105 6.65 -4.89 -4.83
C ALA A 105 6.63 -5.24 -6.33
N LYS A 106 5.63 -4.70 -7.04
CA LYS A 106 5.50 -4.82 -8.48
C LYS A 106 5.60 -3.42 -9.06
N GLN A 107 6.67 -3.16 -9.77
CA GLN A 107 6.84 -1.95 -10.56
C GLN A 107 6.44 -2.19 -12.01
N ILE A 108 6.23 -1.12 -12.75
CA ILE A 108 5.96 -1.17 -14.18
C ILE A 108 7.26 -0.92 -14.93
N ARG A 109 7.57 -1.78 -15.90
CA ARG A 109 8.79 -1.72 -16.71
C ARG A 109 8.79 -0.57 -17.71
N SER A 110 7.63 -0.24 -18.28
CA SER A 110 7.47 0.78 -19.32
C SER A 110 6.13 1.51 -19.17
N THR A 111 6.22 2.79 -18.83
CA THR A 111 5.07 3.71 -18.78
C THR A 111 4.49 3.96 -20.18
N HIS A 112 5.32 4.07 -21.21
CA HIS A 112 4.88 4.24 -22.61
C HIS A 112 4.04 3.07 -23.12
N MET A 113 4.50 1.83 -22.90
CA MET A 113 3.76 0.62 -23.31
C MET A 113 2.39 0.56 -22.61
N ARG A 114 2.35 1.01 -21.35
CA ARG A 114 1.13 1.05 -20.55
C ARG A 114 0.17 2.15 -20.98
N LEU A 115 0.67 3.35 -21.29
CA LEU A 115 -0.12 4.44 -21.87
C LEU A 115 -0.73 4.03 -23.21
N ALA A 116 0.04 3.34 -24.06
CA ALA A 116 -0.49 2.76 -25.30
C ALA A 116 -1.64 1.78 -25.05
N PHE A 117 -1.54 0.93 -24.01
CA PHE A 117 -2.63 0.04 -23.62
C PHE A 117 -3.87 0.77 -23.11
N TYR A 118 -3.68 1.76 -22.24
CA TYR A 118 -4.78 2.56 -21.72
C TYR A 118 -5.52 3.30 -22.85
N ASN A 119 -4.78 3.96 -23.75
CA ASN A 119 -5.34 4.67 -24.90
C ASN A 119 -6.07 3.72 -25.86
N LEU A 120 -5.54 2.51 -26.08
CA LEU A 120 -6.21 1.49 -26.87
C LEU A 120 -7.53 1.05 -26.22
N GLN A 121 -7.57 0.85 -24.90
CA GLN A 121 -8.80 0.51 -24.19
C GLN A 121 -9.84 1.63 -24.26
N LEU A 122 -9.43 2.89 -24.08
CA LEU A 122 -10.32 4.04 -24.24
C LEU A 122 -10.88 4.14 -25.65
N PHE A 123 -10.04 3.98 -26.67
CA PHE A 123 -10.45 3.96 -28.07
C PHE A 123 -11.46 2.82 -28.35
N LEU A 124 -11.17 1.62 -27.85
CA LEU A 124 -12.05 0.47 -27.97
C LEU A 124 -13.38 0.62 -27.19
N GLY A 125 -13.43 1.51 -26.20
CA GLY A 125 -14.66 1.85 -25.46
C GLY A 125 -15.49 2.97 -26.08
N LYS A 126 -14.93 3.77 -26.98
CA LYS A 126 -15.48 5.09 -27.40
C LYS A 126 -16.73 5.00 -28.28
N HIS A 127 -16.84 4.00 -29.14
CA HIS A 127 -17.92 3.89 -30.14
C HIS A 127 -18.58 2.50 -30.11
N ALA A 128 -19.81 2.38 -30.62
CA ALA A 128 -20.55 1.11 -30.58
C ALA A 128 -19.85 -0.03 -31.36
N ALA A 129 -19.27 0.31 -32.53
CA ALA A 129 -18.49 -0.64 -33.33
C ALA A 129 -17.21 -1.10 -32.61
N THR A 130 -16.52 -0.17 -31.94
CA THR A 130 -15.29 -0.49 -31.22
C THR A 130 -15.57 -1.24 -29.91
N ARG A 131 -16.73 -1.01 -29.27
CA ARG A 131 -17.21 -1.81 -28.12
C ARG A 131 -17.50 -3.26 -28.50
N ARG A 132 -18.15 -3.52 -29.63
CA ARG A 132 -18.32 -4.91 -30.12
C ARG A 132 -16.97 -5.59 -30.35
N MET A 133 -16.01 -4.87 -30.93
CA MET A 133 -14.66 -5.37 -31.11
C MET A 133 -13.97 -5.68 -29.77
N ARG A 134 -14.10 -4.79 -28.78
CA ARG A 134 -13.63 -5.03 -27.41
C ARG A 134 -14.22 -6.30 -26.81
N ASP A 135 -15.52 -6.50 -26.93
CA ASP A 135 -16.21 -7.63 -26.32
C ASP A 135 -15.80 -8.97 -27.00
N LEU A 136 -15.62 -8.96 -28.32
CA LEU A 136 -15.07 -10.10 -29.07
C LEU A 136 -13.63 -10.42 -28.64
N ILE A 137 -12.77 -9.40 -28.55
CA ILE A 137 -11.38 -9.52 -28.07
C ILE A 137 -11.33 -10.04 -26.63
N ALA A 138 -12.21 -9.54 -25.75
CA ALA A 138 -12.27 -9.93 -24.35
C ALA A 138 -12.83 -11.34 -24.11
N SER A 139 -13.74 -11.79 -24.98
CA SER A 139 -14.33 -13.14 -24.93
C SER A 139 -13.38 -14.24 -25.43
N ASN A 140 -12.31 -13.87 -26.15
CA ASN A 140 -11.33 -14.81 -26.67
C ASN A 140 -10.24 -15.12 -25.62
N LYS A 141 -10.20 -16.38 -25.17
CA LYS A 141 -9.25 -16.85 -24.16
C LYS A 141 -7.78 -16.69 -24.58
N ALA A 142 -7.44 -17.01 -25.83
CA ALA A 142 -6.05 -16.92 -26.31
C ALA A 142 -5.55 -15.48 -26.34
N ILE A 143 -6.42 -14.56 -26.76
CA ILE A 143 -6.17 -13.13 -26.73
C ILE A 143 -6.00 -12.70 -25.26
N LYS A 144 -6.93 -13.02 -24.37
CA LYS A 144 -6.85 -12.70 -22.93
C LYS A 144 -5.55 -13.20 -22.27
N ASP A 145 -5.14 -14.43 -22.58
CA ASP A 145 -3.90 -15.03 -22.05
C ASP A 145 -2.66 -14.32 -22.59
N MET A 146 -2.66 -13.95 -23.87
CA MET A 146 -1.59 -13.15 -24.50
C MET A 146 -1.48 -11.76 -23.85
N TRP A 147 -2.60 -11.05 -23.66
CA TRP A 147 -2.62 -9.77 -22.94
C TRP A 147 -2.14 -9.93 -21.50
N GLY A 148 -2.54 -11.02 -20.83
CA GLY A 148 -2.06 -11.35 -19.49
C GLY A 148 -0.53 -11.50 -19.46
N ARG A 149 0.05 -12.23 -20.41
CA ARG A 149 1.51 -12.40 -20.54
C ARG A 149 2.21 -11.08 -20.84
N ILE A 150 1.70 -10.26 -21.75
CA ILE A 150 2.32 -8.97 -22.09
C ILE A 150 2.27 -8.02 -20.88
N LYS A 151 1.16 -7.98 -20.14
CA LYS A 151 1.07 -7.22 -18.88
C LYS A 151 2.10 -7.72 -17.86
N GLN A 152 2.27 -9.02 -17.70
CA GLN A 152 3.27 -9.61 -16.80
C GLN A 152 4.71 -9.28 -17.22
N LEU A 153 5.01 -9.26 -18.53
CA LEU A 153 6.33 -8.85 -19.04
C LEU A 153 6.62 -7.36 -18.78
N ASN A 154 5.58 -6.54 -18.62
CA ASN A 154 5.68 -5.14 -18.25
C ASN A 154 5.69 -4.92 -16.73
N ILE A 155 5.75 -5.97 -15.92
CA ILE A 155 5.95 -5.88 -14.46
C ILE A 155 7.41 -6.16 -14.16
N ARG A 156 8.09 -5.23 -13.46
CA ARG A 156 9.37 -5.47 -12.81
C ARG A 156 9.14 -5.85 -11.36
N HIS A 157 9.72 -6.95 -10.94
CA HIS A 157 9.81 -7.32 -9.53
C HIS A 157 11.01 -6.65 -8.87
N GLU A 158 11.07 -5.32 -8.93
CA GLU A 158 12.14 -4.50 -8.34
C GLU A 158 11.62 -3.77 -7.11
N LYS A 159 12.48 -3.55 -6.11
CA LYS A 159 12.19 -2.68 -4.96
C LYS A 159 11.88 -1.28 -5.48
N TYR A 160 10.79 -0.67 -5.00
CA TYR A 160 10.39 0.71 -5.33
C TYR A 160 11.62 1.62 -5.42
N GLU A 161 11.63 2.58 -6.35
CA GLU A 161 12.66 3.61 -6.35
C GLU A 161 12.72 4.24 -4.95
N GLU A 162 13.90 4.70 -4.54
CA GLU A 162 14.00 5.35 -3.24
C GLU A 162 13.22 6.66 -3.27
N MET A 163 12.39 6.86 -2.24
CA MET A 163 11.66 8.12 -2.04
C MET A 163 12.67 9.27 -1.94
N SER A 164 12.42 10.37 -2.65
CA SER A 164 13.22 11.57 -2.49
C SER A 164 13.17 12.08 -1.06
N GLN A 165 14.25 12.74 -0.62
CA GLN A 165 14.32 13.31 0.72
C GLN A 165 13.20 14.34 0.95
N GLU A 166 12.93 15.20 -0.03
CA GLU A 166 11.86 16.20 0.02
C GLU A 166 10.48 15.55 0.25
N SER A 167 10.15 14.51 -0.51
CA SER A 167 8.88 13.79 -0.33
C SER A 167 8.80 13.11 1.02
N ARG A 168 9.92 12.59 1.54
CA ARG A 168 9.96 12.01 2.88
C ARG A 168 9.70 13.04 3.95
N GLU A 169 10.36 14.20 3.87
CA GLU A 169 10.17 15.31 4.79
C GLU A 169 8.71 15.78 4.82
N GLN A 170 8.09 15.93 3.64
CA GLN A 170 6.67 16.29 3.52
C GLN A 170 5.75 15.27 4.21
N LEU A 171 5.94 13.97 3.98
CA LEU A 171 5.11 12.94 4.61
C LEU A 171 5.37 12.80 6.11
N VAL A 172 6.64 12.91 6.54
CA VAL A 172 7.00 12.90 7.95
C VAL A 172 6.29 14.04 8.65
N GLU A 173 6.38 15.26 8.11
CA GLU A 173 5.71 16.40 8.71
C GLU A 173 4.18 16.25 8.71
N LEU A 174 3.61 15.78 7.60
CA LEU A 174 2.17 15.52 7.49
C LEU A 174 1.66 14.54 8.56
N PHE A 175 2.43 13.48 8.85
CA PHE A 175 2.03 12.45 9.79
C PHE A 175 2.57 12.63 11.22
N ARG A 176 3.22 13.77 11.53
CA ARG A 176 3.81 14.03 12.86
C ARG A 176 2.79 13.95 13.99
N GLU A 177 1.87 14.91 14.01
CA GLU A 177 0.84 15.02 15.05
C GLU A 177 -0.04 13.76 15.12
N PRO A 178 -0.49 13.17 13.99
CA PRO A 178 -1.28 11.94 14.03
C PRO A 178 -0.52 10.74 14.62
N ASN A 179 0.78 10.63 14.36
CA ASN A 179 1.61 9.56 14.92
C ASN A 179 1.91 9.77 16.40
N GLU A 180 2.09 11.01 16.85
CA GLU A 180 2.27 11.34 18.27
C GLU A 180 1.03 10.93 19.07
N ARG A 181 -0.17 11.36 18.65
CA ARG A 181 -1.44 10.94 19.27
C ARG A 181 -1.68 9.44 19.19
N LEU A 182 -1.29 8.80 18.09
CA LEU A 182 -1.36 7.35 17.98
C LEU A 182 -0.44 6.66 18.99
N GLY A 183 0.78 7.19 19.18
CA GLY A 183 1.74 6.70 20.16
C GLY A 183 1.20 6.80 21.58
N GLU A 184 0.62 7.95 21.93
CA GLU A 184 -0.07 8.16 23.22
C GLU A 184 -1.23 7.18 23.41
N PHE A 185 -2.10 7.02 22.40
CA PHE A 185 -3.23 6.10 22.46
C PHE A 185 -2.81 4.63 22.63
N LEU A 186 -1.69 4.25 22.04
CA LEU A 186 -1.14 2.90 22.12
C LEU A 186 -0.22 2.67 23.31
N ASP A 187 0.15 3.72 24.05
CA ASP A 187 1.24 3.72 25.03
C ASP A 187 2.55 3.17 24.44
N ARG A 188 2.95 3.73 23.29
CA ARG A 188 4.12 3.29 22.52
C ARG A 188 4.89 4.43 21.87
N ASP A 189 6.21 4.30 21.87
CA ASP A 189 7.07 5.15 21.06
C ASP A 189 6.98 4.76 19.56
N LEU A 190 6.56 5.72 18.74
CA LEU A 190 6.47 5.63 17.28
C LEU A 190 7.46 6.57 16.57
N SER A 191 8.41 7.17 17.29
CA SER A 191 9.39 8.11 16.75
C SER A 191 10.23 7.52 15.61
N HIS A 192 10.39 6.19 15.57
CA HIS A 192 11.09 5.52 14.48
C HIS A 192 10.36 5.61 13.13
N TRP A 193 9.05 5.87 13.12
CA TRP A 193 8.30 6.12 11.88
C TRP A 193 8.64 7.47 11.23
N MET A 194 9.18 8.38 12.04
CA MET A 194 9.42 9.79 11.70
C MET A 194 10.88 10.08 11.32
N LYS A 195 11.72 9.04 11.23
CA LYS A 195 13.15 9.20 10.90
C LYS A 195 13.32 9.55 9.42
N ILE A 196 14.12 10.58 9.17
CA ILE A 196 14.63 10.91 7.83
C ILE A 196 16.05 10.32 7.74
N PRO A 197 16.29 9.29 6.89
CA PRO A 197 17.62 8.74 6.70
C PRO A 197 18.56 9.79 6.11
N GLU A 198 19.80 9.85 6.61
CA GLU A 198 20.83 10.72 6.02
C GLU A 198 21.09 10.31 4.56
N HIS A 199 21.11 11.29 3.66
CA HIS A 199 21.43 11.06 2.26
C HIS A 199 22.86 10.52 2.17
N LYS A 200 23.03 9.25 1.80
CA LYS A 200 24.34 8.72 1.41
C LYS A 200 24.70 9.39 0.09
N GLY A 201 25.41 10.50 0.16
CA GLY A 201 25.90 11.22 -1.00
C GLY A 201 26.50 10.24 -2.00
N VAL A 202 25.93 10.21 -3.20
CA VAL A 202 26.50 9.49 -4.33
C VAL A 202 27.91 10.05 -4.50
N LYS A 203 28.94 9.25 -4.20
CA LYS A 203 30.30 9.59 -4.62
C LYS A 203 30.24 9.67 -6.13
N ALA A 204 30.35 10.88 -6.67
CA ALA A 204 30.62 11.08 -8.08
C ALA A 204 31.91 10.31 -8.41
N SER A 205 31.76 9.28 -9.22
CA SER A 205 32.85 8.55 -9.88
C SER A 205 32.98 9.07 -11.30
#